data_AF-A0A6M0QY22-F1
#
_entry.id   AF-A0A6M0QY22-F1
#
_cell.length_a   1.000
_cell.length_b   1.000
_cell.length_c   1.000
_cell.angle_alpha   90.00
_cell.angle_beta   90.00
_cell.angle_gamma   90.00
#
_symmetry.space_group_name_H-M   'P 1'
#
loop_
_entity.id
_entity.type
_entity.pdbx_description
1 polymer ?
#
loop_
_entity_poly.entity_id
_entity_poly.type
_entity_poly.pdbx_seq_one_letter_code
_entity_poly.pdbx_strand_id
1 'polypeptide(L)'
;MPRPSVISPAQLLRLIGTPDAPLLLDVRLPEDLAADPFLVPAARPVPYGEAGAVRADRPVVVICNRGRKLSEGVAALIRANGGQAEILEGGQVAWREAGLPVVPMALVAGTALWVTRHRPKIDRIACPWLIRRFLNPAARFLFVAPSEVTAVAERFGATPFDIEGVTFSHRGEQCSFDALIADFGLSTPALERLATVVRGADTDRHDLAPQAAGLLALSVGLSRQYRDDLEQLEAAMPLYDALYRWARDGFDEGHDWPAGRAQ
;
A
#
# COMPACT_ATOMS: atom_id res chain seq x y z
N MET A 1 -4.90 -18.18 25.28
CA MET A 1 -5.16 -16.82 25.81
C MET A 1 -6.13 -16.14 24.85
N PRO A 2 -7.21 -15.49 25.31
CA PRO A 2 -8.04 -14.69 24.42
C PRO A 2 -7.16 -13.59 23.81
N ARG A 3 -7.18 -13.46 22.48
CA ARG A 3 -6.53 -12.33 21.81
C ARG A 3 -7.23 -11.05 22.28
N PRO A 4 -6.49 -9.95 22.52
CA PRO A 4 -7.14 -8.68 22.80
C PRO A 4 -8.10 -8.36 21.65
N SER A 5 -9.30 -7.88 21.97
CA SER A 5 -10.30 -7.46 20.99
C SER A 5 -9.96 -6.09 20.37
N VAL A 6 -8.75 -5.60 20.61
CA VAL A 6 -8.32 -4.21 20.39
C VAL A 6 -6.86 -4.22 19.94
N ILE A 7 -6.56 -3.44 18.91
CA ILE A 7 -5.20 -3.18 18.41
C ILE A 7 -4.87 -1.69 18.55
N SER A 8 -3.68 -1.36 19.05
CA SER A 8 -3.24 0.04 19.14
C SER A 8 -2.82 0.60 17.77
N PRO A 9 -2.86 1.93 17.56
CA PRO A 9 -2.38 2.56 16.32
C PRO A 9 -0.94 2.17 15.95
N ALA A 10 -0.04 2.12 16.93
CA ALA A 10 1.35 1.74 16.71
C ALA A 10 1.51 0.27 16.27
N GLN A 11 0.75 -0.65 16.86
CA GLN A 11 0.75 -2.06 16.44
C GLN A 11 0.18 -2.20 15.03
N LEU A 12 -0.93 -1.53 14.71
CA LEU A 12 -1.54 -1.58 13.39
C LEU A 12 -0.60 -1.02 12.30
N LEU A 13 0.08 0.10 12.56
CA LEU A 13 1.05 0.69 11.64
C LEU A 13 2.14 -0.31 11.24
N ARG A 14 2.60 -1.16 12.17
CA ARG A 14 3.63 -2.18 11.88
C ARG A 14 3.13 -3.31 10.96
N LEU A 15 1.82 -3.50 10.87
CA LEU A 15 1.18 -4.50 9.99
C LEU A 15 0.88 -3.91 8.61
N ILE A 16 0.51 -2.63 8.52
CA ILE A 16 0.27 -1.94 7.25
C ILE A 16 1.55 -1.99 6.39
N GLY A 17 1.36 -2.16 5.08
CA GLY A 17 2.46 -2.29 4.15
C GLY A 17 3.00 -3.71 3.99
N THR A 18 2.39 -4.71 4.66
CA THR A 18 2.90 -6.09 4.69
C THR A 18 1.86 -7.09 4.16
N PRO A 19 2.27 -8.28 3.69
CA PRO A 19 1.33 -9.31 3.21
C PRO A 19 0.28 -9.74 4.25
N ASP A 20 0.67 -9.73 5.52
CA ASP A 20 -0.15 -10.15 6.66
C ASP A 20 -1.01 -9.00 7.22
N ALA A 21 -1.06 -7.85 6.54
CA ALA A 21 -1.91 -6.74 6.95
C ALA A 21 -3.38 -7.20 7.05
N PRO A 22 -4.07 -6.89 8.17
CA PRO A 22 -5.47 -7.23 8.32
C PRO A 22 -6.32 -6.46 7.32
N LEU A 23 -7.53 -6.96 7.05
CA LEU A 23 -8.52 -6.19 6.31
C LEU A 23 -8.99 -5.02 7.18
N LEU A 24 -8.86 -3.80 6.66
CA LEU A 24 -9.23 -2.59 7.38
C LEU A 24 -10.59 -2.08 6.90
N LEU A 25 -11.57 -2.07 7.79
CA LEU A 25 -12.92 -1.57 7.53
C LEU A 25 -13.15 -0.28 8.30
N ASP A 26 -13.30 0.83 7.57
CA ASP A 26 -13.71 2.10 8.15
C ASP A 26 -15.23 2.19 8.13
N VAL A 27 -15.83 2.13 9.32
CA VAL A 27 -17.28 2.15 9.54
C VAL A 27 -17.76 3.47 10.13
N ARG A 28 -16.96 4.54 9.99
CA ARG A 28 -17.38 5.89 10.34
C ARG A 28 -18.66 6.29 9.60
N LEU A 29 -19.48 7.08 10.28
CA LEU A 29 -20.70 7.59 9.69
C LEU A 29 -20.37 8.65 8.61
N PRO A 30 -21.27 8.91 7.66
CA PRO A 30 -21.04 9.93 6.63
C PRO A 30 -20.65 11.31 7.18
N GLU A 31 -21.22 11.72 8.31
CA GLU A 31 -20.88 12.97 8.99
C GLU A 31 -19.47 12.97 9.60
N ASP A 32 -19.01 11.83 10.11
CA ASP A 32 -17.65 11.68 10.64
C ASP A 32 -16.63 11.68 9.50
N LEU A 33 -16.95 11.04 8.36
CA LEU A 33 -16.11 11.04 7.15
C LEU A 33 -16.07 12.41 6.48
N ALA A 34 -17.17 13.17 6.51
CA ALA A 34 -17.18 14.54 5.99
C ALA A 34 -16.35 15.50 6.86
N ALA A 35 -16.35 15.29 8.19
CA ALA A 35 -15.57 16.09 9.13
C ALA A 35 -14.05 15.77 9.07
N ASP A 36 -13.69 14.51 8.81
CA ASP A 36 -12.30 14.06 8.63
C ASP A 36 -12.18 13.17 7.38
N PRO A 37 -12.04 13.75 6.17
CA PRO A 37 -12.07 13.03 4.88
C PRO A 37 -10.76 12.31 4.56
N PHE A 38 -10.12 11.75 5.58
CA PHE A 38 -8.87 11.01 5.52
C PHE A 38 -9.06 9.61 6.08
N LEU A 39 -8.40 8.61 5.49
CA LEU A 39 -8.48 7.22 5.94
C LEU A 39 -7.13 6.78 6.52
N VAL A 40 -7.18 5.79 7.43
CA VAL A 40 -6.01 4.97 7.72
C VAL A 40 -5.55 4.30 6.41
N PRO A 41 -4.25 4.24 6.08
CA PRO A 41 -3.77 3.60 4.87
C PRO A 41 -4.30 2.16 4.74
N ALA A 42 -4.69 1.77 3.54
CA ALA A 42 -5.34 0.51 3.18
C ALA A 42 -6.76 0.29 3.76
N ALA A 43 -7.32 1.26 4.50
CA ALA A 43 -8.69 1.19 4.96
C ALA A 43 -9.69 1.44 3.84
N ARG A 44 -10.77 0.66 3.85
CA ARG A 44 -11.91 0.82 2.95
C ARG A 44 -13.12 1.30 3.74
N PRO A 45 -13.75 2.43 3.35
CA PRO A 45 -15.03 2.84 3.90
C PRO A 45 -16.12 1.82 3.57
N VAL A 46 -16.85 1.38 4.59
CA VAL A 46 -17.98 0.45 4.45
C VAL A 46 -19.08 0.87 5.43
N PRO A 47 -20.35 0.99 5.01
CA PRO A 47 -21.45 1.25 5.92
C PRO A 47 -21.50 0.20 7.04
N TYR A 48 -21.65 0.63 8.29
CA TYR A 48 -21.60 -0.28 9.45
C TYR A 48 -22.63 -1.42 9.37
N GLY A 49 -23.78 -1.18 8.75
CA GLY A 49 -24.84 -2.18 8.54
C GLY A 49 -24.44 -3.31 7.58
N GLU A 50 -23.49 -3.07 6.69
CA GLU A 50 -22.96 -4.05 5.74
C GLU A 50 -21.66 -4.69 6.23
N ALA A 51 -20.88 -3.96 7.03
CA ALA A 51 -19.55 -4.37 7.47
C ALA A 51 -19.55 -5.68 8.28
N GLY A 52 -20.61 -5.96 9.06
CA GLY A 52 -20.71 -7.19 9.86
C GLY A 52 -20.88 -8.48 9.04
N ALA A 53 -21.32 -8.36 7.79
CA ALA A 53 -21.49 -9.49 6.88
C ALA A 53 -20.22 -9.79 6.06
N VAL A 54 -19.18 -8.96 6.17
CA VAL A 54 -17.92 -9.11 5.43
C VAL A 54 -17.26 -10.44 5.82
N ARG A 55 -16.98 -11.25 4.80
CA ARG A 55 -16.20 -12.48 4.92
C ARG A 55 -14.77 -12.17 4.48
N ALA A 56 -13.81 -12.48 5.35
CA ALA A 56 -12.40 -12.30 5.10
C ALA A 56 -11.64 -13.58 5.43
N ASP A 57 -10.62 -13.87 4.63
CA ASP A 57 -9.66 -14.96 4.83
C ASP A 57 -8.55 -14.60 5.86
N ARG A 58 -8.57 -13.35 6.33
CA ARG A 58 -7.58 -12.73 7.20
C ARG A 58 -8.26 -11.99 8.35
N PRO A 59 -7.53 -11.65 9.43
CA PRO A 59 -8.08 -10.83 10.51
C PRO A 59 -8.62 -9.50 9.99
N VAL A 60 -9.68 -9.00 10.62
CA VAL A 60 -10.29 -7.71 10.31
C VAL A 60 -10.00 -6.73 11.44
N VAL A 61 -9.64 -5.50 11.10
CA VAL A 61 -9.63 -4.39 12.07
C VAL A 61 -10.71 -3.40 11.69
N VAL A 62 -11.61 -3.15 12.62
CA VAL A 62 -12.74 -2.24 12.44
C VAL A 62 -12.40 -0.88 13.03
N ILE A 63 -12.52 0.15 12.21
CA ILE A 63 -12.20 1.53 12.53
C ILE A 63 -13.51 2.31 12.59
N CYS A 64 -13.81 2.95 13.72
CA CYS A 64 -14.83 3.99 13.78
C CYS A 64 -14.19 5.28 14.29
N ASN A 65 -14.98 6.34 14.52
CA ASN A 65 -14.43 7.64 14.87
C ASN A 65 -13.58 7.60 16.16
N ARG A 66 -14.07 6.93 17.22
CA ARG A 66 -13.43 6.90 18.55
C ARG A 66 -13.19 5.50 19.15
N GLY A 67 -13.33 4.43 18.36
CA GLY A 67 -13.18 3.05 18.85
C GLY A 67 -14.26 2.65 19.87
N ARG A 68 -15.53 3.01 19.64
CA ARG A 68 -16.65 2.75 20.57
C ARG A 68 -17.76 1.92 19.91
N LYS A 69 -19.03 2.23 20.22
CA LYS A 69 -20.25 1.47 19.87
C LYS A 69 -20.27 0.87 18.46
N LEU A 70 -19.87 1.62 17.42
CA LEU A 70 -19.94 1.16 16.03
C LEU A 70 -18.90 0.08 15.74
N SER A 71 -17.62 0.34 16.02
CA SER A 71 -16.56 -0.64 15.78
C SER A 71 -16.74 -1.87 16.67
N GLU A 72 -17.15 -1.69 17.93
CA GLU A 72 -17.45 -2.79 18.85
C GLU A 72 -18.56 -3.70 18.30
N GLY A 73 -19.69 -3.12 17.87
CA GLY A 73 -20.82 -3.87 17.33
C GLY A 73 -20.48 -4.62 16.05
N VAL A 74 -19.79 -3.97 15.11
CA VAL A 74 -19.37 -4.60 13.85
C VAL A 74 -18.35 -5.70 14.10
N ALA A 75 -17.32 -5.47 14.93
CA ALA A 75 -16.33 -6.50 15.25
C ALA A 75 -16.97 -7.69 15.96
N ALA A 76 -17.92 -7.46 16.88
CA ALA A 76 -18.69 -8.52 17.52
C ALA A 76 -19.51 -9.33 16.52
N LEU A 77 -20.16 -8.67 15.55
CA LEU A 77 -20.94 -9.35 14.51
C LEU A 77 -20.06 -10.19 13.58
N ILE A 78 -18.88 -9.69 13.18
CA ILE A 78 -17.90 -10.48 12.40
C ILE A 78 -17.48 -11.73 13.18
N ARG A 79 -17.18 -11.60 14.48
CA ARG A 79 -16.83 -12.74 15.35
C ARG A 79 -17.99 -13.73 15.50
N ALA A 80 -19.22 -13.25 15.68
CA ALA A 80 -20.42 -14.09 15.75
C ALA A 80 -20.64 -14.88 14.44
N ASN A 81 -20.21 -14.32 13.31
CA ASN A 81 -20.23 -14.96 11.99
C ASN A 81 -19.05 -15.91 11.73
N GLY A 82 -18.19 -16.16 12.73
CA GLY A 82 -17.04 -17.06 12.64
C GLY A 82 -15.74 -16.42 12.12
N GLY A 83 -15.72 -15.10 11.92
CA GLY A 83 -14.52 -14.36 11.53
C GLY A 83 -13.63 -13.96 12.71
N GLN A 84 -12.45 -13.40 12.40
CA GLN A 84 -11.55 -12.78 13.37
C GLN A 84 -11.64 -11.27 13.23
N ALA A 85 -11.97 -10.55 14.30
CA ALA A 85 -12.05 -9.10 14.28
C ALA A 85 -11.59 -8.44 15.57
N GLU A 86 -10.82 -7.36 15.42
CA GLU A 86 -10.38 -6.44 16.46
C GLU A 86 -10.87 -5.03 16.12
N ILE A 87 -10.87 -4.12 17.10
CA ILE A 87 -11.14 -2.70 16.87
C ILE A 87 -9.85 -1.89 16.98
N LEU A 88 -9.75 -0.78 16.23
CA LEU A 88 -8.67 0.18 16.44
C LEU A 88 -8.91 0.94 17.74
N GLU A 89 -7.97 0.84 18.68
CA GLU A 89 -8.00 1.56 19.96
C GLU A 89 -8.13 3.07 19.72
N GLY A 90 -9.14 3.69 20.32
CA GLY A 90 -9.41 5.13 20.16
C GLY A 90 -9.83 5.56 18.74
N GLY A 91 -9.97 4.61 17.80
CA GLY A 91 -10.46 4.85 16.44
C GLY A 91 -9.59 5.79 15.61
N GLN A 92 -10.23 6.41 14.61
CA GLN A 92 -9.60 7.41 13.75
C GLN A 92 -8.97 8.55 14.56
N VAL A 93 -9.64 9.04 15.61
CA VAL A 93 -9.13 10.16 16.43
C VAL A 93 -7.76 9.83 17.02
N ALA A 94 -7.59 8.66 17.65
CA ALA A 94 -6.30 8.27 18.22
C ALA A 94 -5.21 8.04 17.14
N TRP A 95 -5.59 7.56 15.95
CA TRP A 95 -4.66 7.47 14.82
C TRP A 95 -4.13 8.84 14.39
N ARG A 96 -5.03 9.84 14.30
CA ARG A 96 -4.68 11.23 13.95
C ARG A 96 -3.83 11.89 15.03
N GLU A 97 -4.20 11.73 16.30
CA GLU A 97 -3.46 12.28 17.45
C GLU A 97 -2.05 11.70 17.56
N ALA A 98 -1.86 10.44 17.16
CA ALA A 98 -0.55 9.80 17.08
C ALA A 98 0.32 10.30 15.91
N GLY A 99 -0.19 11.21 15.07
CA GLY A 99 0.55 11.78 13.93
C GLY A 99 0.87 10.76 12.84
N LEU A 100 0.08 9.68 12.74
CA LEU A 100 0.34 8.58 11.81
C LEU A 100 -0.14 8.92 10.38
N PRO A 101 0.44 8.28 9.35
CA PRO A 101 0.09 8.56 7.96
C PRO A 101 -1.40 8.37 7.69
N VAL A 102 -1.97 9.22 6.84
CA VAL A 102 -3.35 9.09 6.39
C VAL A 102 -3.44 9.36 4.90
N VAL A 103 -4.44 8.79 4.25
CA VAL A 103 -4.67 8.94 2.82
C VAL A 103 -5.95 9.74 2.55
N PRO A 104 -5.96 10.69 1.59
CA PRO A 104 -7.17 11.42 1.25
C PRO A 104 -8.23 10.48 0.64
N MET A 105 -9.42 10.42 1.23
CA MET A 105 -10.49 9.51 0.79
C MET A 105 -10.87 9.72 -0.68
N ALA A 106 -10.89 10.98 -1.14
CA ALA A 106 -11.21 11.34 -2.52
C ALA A 106 -10.25 10.70 -3.54
N LEU A 107 -8.97 10.57 -3.20
CA LEU A 107 -7.99 9.92 -4.07
C LEU A 107 -8.12 8.39 -4.03
N VAL A 108 -8.44 7.82 -2.86
CA VAL A 108 -8.60 6.36 -2.70
C VAL A 108 -9.77 5.83 -3.54
N ALA A 109 -10.84 6.59 -3.74
CA ALA A 109 -11.98 6.18 -4.58
C ALA A 109 -11.58 5.78 -6.01
N GLY A 110 -10.53 6.40 -6.58
CA GLY A 110 -10.01 6.12 -7.92
C GLY A 110 -9.02 4.95 -8.01
N THR A 111 -8.82 4.20 -6.93
CA THR A 111 -7.70 3.23 -6.85
C THR A 111 -8.10 1.77 -7.11
N ALA A 112 -9.33 1.50 -7.55
CA ALA A 112 -9.81 0.15 -7.79
C ALA A 112 -9.21 -0.50 -9.06
N LEU A 113 -9.00 0.29 -10.11
CA LEU A 113 -8.52 -0.16 -11.40
C LEU A 113 -7.49 0.81 -11.96
N TRP A 114 -6.31 0.29 -12.32
CA TRP A 114 -5.19 1.06 -12.83
C TRP A 114 -4.74 0.54 -14.18
N VAL A 115 -4.19 1.40 -15.02
CA VAL A 115 -3.70 1.01 -16.34
C VAL A 115 -2.32 1.61 -16.63
N THR A 116 -1.45 0.80 -17.21
CA THR A 116 -0.15 1.24 -17.74
C THR A 116 0.26 0.36 -18.93
N ARG A 117 1.46 0.61 -19.44
CA ARG A 117 2.05 -0.09 -20.59
C ARG A 117 2.47 -1.50 -20.20
N HIS A 118 2.30 -2.47 -21.11
CA HIS A 118 2.78 -3.85 -20.96
C HIS A 118 4.31 -3.96 -20.82
N ARG A 119 4.80 -5.15 -20.41
CA ARG A 119 6.20 -5.38 -19.99
C ARG A 119 6.65 -4.46 -18.85
N PRO A 120 5.96 -4.49 -17.70
CA PRO A 120 6.30 -3.67 -16.55
C PRO A 120 7.68 -4.03 -16.01
N LYS A 121 8.36 -3.02 -15.48
CA LYS A 121 9.60 -3.15 -14.70
C LYS A 121 9.58 -2.05 -13.65
N ILE A 122 10.34 -2.23 -12.58
CA ILE A 122 10.65 -1.20 -11.57
C ILE A 122 9.39 -0.40 -11.19
N ASP A 123 9.23 0.85 -11.63
CA ASP A 123 8.07 1.69 -11.26
C ASP A 123 6.71 1.07 -11.59
N ARG A 124 6.59 0.40 -12.73
CA ARG A 124 5.35 -0.30 -13.15
C ARG A 124 5.05 -1.57 -12.37
N ILE A 125 5.91 -1.92 -11.41
CA ILE A 125 5.68 -2.97 -10.40
C ILE A 125 5.63 -2.35 -8.99
N ALA A 126 6.54 -1.44 -8.67
CA ALA A 126 6.63 -0.74 -7.39
C ALA A 126 5.34 0.03 -7.09
N CYS A 127 4.80 0.75 -8.07
CA CYS A 127 3.53 1.48 -7.93
C CYS A 127 2.37 0.53 -7.61
N PRO A 128 2.12 -0.56 -8.39
CA PRO A 128 1.15 -1.58 -8.02
C PRO A 128 1.32 -2.17 -6.62
N TRP A 129 2.57 -2.42 -6.20
CA TRP A 129 2.86 -2.88 -4.85
C TRP A 129 2.42 -1.86 -3.79
N LEU A 130 2.81 -0.59 -3.93
CA LEU A 130 2.43 0.48 -3.01
C LEU A 130 0.92 0.63 -2.92
N ILE A 131 0.25 0.65 -4.08
CA ILE A 131 -1.21 0.75 -4.18
C ILE A 131 -1.87 -0.41 -3.42
N ARG A 132 -1.46 -1.66 -3.65
CA ARG A 132 -2.05 -2.82 -2.96
C ARG A 132 -1.73 -2.88 -1.48
N ARG A 133 -0.61 -2.32 -1.03
CA ARG A 133 -0.15 -2.41 0.36
C ARG A 133 -0.61 -1.25 1.24
N PHE A 134 -0.89 -0.08 0.65
CA PHE A 134 -1.19 1.15 1.40
C PHE A 134 -2.46 1.88 0.96
N LEU A 135 -3.03 1.59 -0.21
CA LEU A 135 -4.20 2.32 -0.71
C LEU A 135 -5.43 1.42 -0.82
N ASN A 136 -5.33 0.38 -1.64
CA ASN A 136 -6.44 -0.52 -1.94
C ASN A 136 -5.93 -1.95 -2.16
N PRO A 137 -6.06 -2.84 -1.15
CA PRO A 137 -5.65 -4.24 -1.26
C PRO A 137 -6.32 -5.03 -2.39
N ALA A 138 -7.46 -4.54 -2.90
CA ALA A 138 -8.20 -5.16 -4.00
C ALA A 138 -7.91 -4.52 -5.37
N ALA A 139 -6.93 -3.60 -5.46
CA ALA A 139 -6.59 -2.92 -6.70
C ALA A 139 -6.18 -3.91 -7.81
N ARG A 140 -6.73 -3.66 -9.00
CA ARG A 140 -6.45 -4.43 -10.22
C ARG A 140 -5.67 -3.57 -11.21
N PHE A 141 -4.85 -4.23 -12.02
CA PHE A 141 -3.94 -3.60 -12.97
C PHE A 141 -4.20 -4.11 -14.37
N LEU A 142 -4.18 -3.20 -15.34
CA LEU A 142 -4.29 -3.46 -16.76
C LEU A 142 -2.95 -3.11 -17.42
N PHE A 143 -2.38 -4.07 -18.14
CA PHE A 143 -1.16 -3.88 -18.91
C PHE A 143 -1.51 -3.94 -20.39
N VAL A 144 -1.35 -2.82 -21.09
CA VAL A 144 -1.84 -2.65 -22.46
C VAL A 144 -0.77 -2.10 -23.42
N ALA A 145 -1.06 -2.06 -24.72
CA ALA A 145 -0.17 -1.41 -25.68
C ALA A 145 0.05 0.07 -25.30
N PRO A 146 1.27 0.62 -25.45
CA PRO A 146 1.55 2.01 -25.07
C PRO A 146 0.60 3.05 -25.66
N SER A 147 0.19 2.86 -26.92
CA SER A 147 -0.76 3.75 -27.60
C SER A 147 -2.18 3.70 -27.04
N GLU A 148 -2.54 2.62 -26.34
CA GLU A 148 -3.91 2.35 -25.89
C GLU A 148 -4.16 2.76 -24.44
N VAL A 149 -3.13 3.13 -23.68
CA VAL A 149 -3.26 3.40 -22.22
C VAL A 149 -4.34 4.45 -21.95
N THR A 150 -4.31 5.59 -22.65
CA THR A 150 -5.28 6.67 -22.47
C THR A 150 -6.70 6.26 -22.87
N ALA A 151 -6.85 5.57 -24.02
CA ALA A 151 -8.15 5.10 -24.49
C ALA A 151 -8.76 4.07 -23.53
N VAL A 152 -7.95 3.17 -22.98
CA VAL A 152 -8.38 2.18 -21.98
C VAL A 152 -8.74 2.87 -20.66
N ALA A 153 -7.95 3.85 -20.21
CA ALA A 153 -8.24 4.63 -19.02
C ALA A 153 -9.63 5.27 -19.10
N GLU A 154 -9.93 5.97 -20.19
CA GLU A 154 -11.22 6.62 -20.41
C GLU A 154 -12.36 5.59 -20.53
N ARG A 155 -12.17 4.54 -21.34
CA ARG A 155 -13.25 3.58 -21.64
C ARG A 155 -13.63 2.70 -20.46
N PHE A 156 -12.68 2.36 -19.60
CA PHE A 156 -12.86 1.44 -18.47
C PHE A 156 -12.87 2.13 -17.11
N GLY A 157 -12.72 3.47 -17.07
CA GLY A 157 -12.59 4.21 -15.82
C GLY A 157 -11.38 3.79 -14.99
N ALA A 158 -10.27 3.45 -15.66
CA ALA A 158 -9.03 3.05 -15.02
C ALA A 158 -8.12 4.27 -14.83
N THR A 159 -7.41 4.34 -13.70
CA THR A 159 -6.45 5.42 -13.42
C THR A 159 -5.13 5.13 -14.16
N PRO A 160 -4.71 5.97 -15.12
CA PRO A 160 -3.45 5.78 -15.81
C PRO A 160 -2.27 6.21 -14.94
N PHE A 161 -1.16 5.49 -15.05
CA PHE A 161 0.09 5.82 -14.34
C PHE A 161 1.31 5.38 -15.14
N ASP A 162 2.47 5.95 -14.80
CA ASP A 162 3.76 5.67 -15.42
C ASP A 162 3.78 5.84 -16.95
N ILE A 163 3.13 6.92 -17.40
CA ILE A 163 3.17 7.41 -18.77
C ILE A 163 3.27 8.94 -18.77
N GLU A 164 3.72 9.53 -19.86
CA GLU A 164 3.81 10.99 -19.99
C GLU A 164 2.42 11.64 -19.94
N GLY A 165 2.32 12.80 -19.28
CA GLY A 165 1.11 13.62 -19.30
C GLY A 165 -0.03 13.20 -18.36
N VAL A 166 0.17 12.20 -17.49
CA VAL A 166 -0.82 11.81 -16.47
C VAL A 166 -0.40 12.22 -15.06
N THR A 167 -1.36 12.27 -14.14
CA THR A 167 -1.15 12.71 -12.74
C THR A 167 -0.04 11.94 -12.02
N PHE A 168 -0.06 10.61 -12.14
CA PHE A 168 0.90 9.71 -11.50
C PHE A 168 1.97 9.33 -12.52
N SER A 169 2.90 10.25 -12.72
CA SER A 169 4.02 10.17 -13.66
C SER A 169 5.29 10.71 -13.02
N HIS A 170 6.38 10.66 -13.75
CA HIS A 170 7.65 11.26 -13.35
C HIS A 170 7.51 12.77 -13.19
N ARG A 171 8.20 13.33 -12.19
CA ARG A 171 8.19 14.77 -11.85
C ARG A 171 9.62 15.26 -11.65
N GLY A 172 10.20 15.80 -12.73
CA GLY A 172 11.62 16.15 -12.73
C GLY A 172 12.47 14.90 -12.53
N GLU A 173 13.26 14.86 -11.45
CA GLU A 173 14.10 13.72 -11.10
C GLU A 173 13.36 12.60 -10.34
N GLN A 174 12.11 12.84 -9.92
CA GLN A 174 11.29 11.87 -9.19
C GLN A 174 10.54 10.94 -10.15
N CYS A 175 10.39 9.67 -9.77
CA CYS A 175 9.64 8.69 -10.55
C CYS A 175 8.15 8.63 -10.15
N SER A 176 7.35 7.81 -10.83
CA SER A 176 5.91 7.65 -10.55
C SER A 176 5.65 7.15 -9.12
N PHE A 177 6.56 6.33 -8.57
CA PHE A 177 6.46 5.85 -7.19
C PHE A 177 6.56 6.99 -6.16
N ASP A 178 7.47 7.94 -6.39
CA ASP A 178 7.59 9.14 -5.56
C ASP A 178 6.33 10.00 -5.61
N ALA A 179 5.77 10.18 -6.81
CA ALA A 179 4.54 10.93 -7.02
C ALA A 179 3.38 10.34 -6.21
N LEU A 180 3.24 9.00 -6.19
CA LEU A 180 2.21 8.33 -5.38
C LEU A 180 2.43 8.56 -3.87
N ILE A 181 3.66 8.47 -3.38
CA ILE A 181 3.95 8.71 -1.95
C ILE A 181 3.55 10.13 -1.56
N ALA A 182 3.93 11.13 -2.37
CA ALA A 182 3.65 12.52 -2.11
C ALA A 182 2.14 12.81 -2.15
N ASP A 183 1.46 12.42 -3.22
CA ASP A 183 0.05 12.77 -3.45
C ASP A 183 -0.89 12.10 -2.44
N PHE A 184 -0.59 10.87 -2.03
CA PHE A 184 -1.40 10.13 -1.07
C PHE A 184 -1.00 10.38 0.39
N GLY A 185 0.02 11.19 0.67
CA GLY A 185 0.44 11.50 2.04
C GLY A 185 1.08 10.31 2.78
N LEU A 186 1.80 9.46 2.05
CA LEU A 186 2.42 8.24 2.58
C LEU A 186 3.90 8.43 3.01
N SER A 187 4.36 9.68 3.17
CA SER A 187 5.75 9.97 3.56
C SER A 187 6.06 9.36 4.92
N THR A 188 6.92 8.35 4.92
CA THR A 188 7.49 7.74 6.12
C THR A 188 8.97 7.46 5.85
N PRO A 189 9.84 7.43 6.88
CA PRO A 189 11.27 7.15 6.65
C PRO A 189 11.53 5.85 5.88
N ALA A 190 10.69 4.83 6.09
CA ALA A 190 10.80 3.56 5.38
C ALA A 190 10.42 3.67 3.89
N LEU A 191 9.30 4.33 3.58
CA LEU A 191 8.86 4.51 2.20
C LEU A 191 9.75 5.49 1.43
N GLU A 192 10.29 6.53 2.08
CA GLU A 192 11.25 7.47 1.47
C GLU A 192 12.56 6.78 1.09
N ARG A 193 13.07 5.90 1.96
CA ARG A 193 14.24 5.07 1.68
C ARG A 193 13.98 4.12 0.52
N LEU A 194 12.84 3.43 0.52
CA LEU A 194 12.43 2.57 -0.58
C LEU A 194 12.28 3.37 -1.89
N ALA A 195 11.71 4.56 -1.83
CA ALA A 195 11.52 5.44 -2.99
C ALA A 195 12.85 5.85 -3.61
N THR A 196 13.89 6.09 -2.80
CA THR A 196 15.25 6.37 -3.29
C THR A 196 15.82 5.17 -4.06
N VAL A 197 15.62 3.94 -3.58
CA VAL A 197 16.06 2.72 -4.29
C VAL A 197 15.30 2.55 -5.60
N VAL A 198 13.98 2.71 -5.57
CA VAL A 198 13.11 2.58 -6.76
C VAL A 198 13.49 3.61 -7.81
N ARG A 199 13.58 4.89 -7.42
CA ARG A 199 13.99 5.99 -8.30
C ARG A 199 15.36 5.77 -8.91
N GLY A 200 16.34 5.34 -8.11
CA GLY A 200 17.69 5.04 -8.60
C GLY A 200 17.70 3.93 -9.65
N ALA A 201 16.88 2.91 -9.47
CA ALA A 201 16.78 1.81 -10.44
C ALA A 201 16.03 2.26 -11.70
N ASP A 202 14.93 3.01 -11.56
CA ASP A 202 14.04 3.38 -12.66
C ASP A 202 14.64 4.47 -13.57
N THR A 203 15.46 5.36 -12.99
CA THR A 203 16.10 6.47 -13.70
C THR A 203 17.56 6.21 -14.11
N ASP A 204 18.05 4.98 -13.96
CA ASP A 204 19.45 4.58 -14.22
C ASP A 204 20.47 5.41 -13.41
N ARG A 205 20.09 5.79 -12.18
CA ARG A 205 20.88 6.56 -11.22
C ARG A 205 21.25 5.68 -10.03
N HIS A 206 22.01 4.61 -10.31
CA HIS A 206 22.42 3.63 -9.30
C HIS A 206 23.30 4.20 -8.19
N ASP A 207 23.83 5.42 -8.36
CA ASP A 207 24.53 6.18 -7.34
C ASP A 207 23.62 6.65 -6.19
N LEU A 208 22.30 6.73 -6.40
CA LEU A 208 21.35 7.13 -5.36
C LEU A 208 21.25 6.12 -4.21
N ALA A 209 21.38 4.83 -4.52
CA ALA A 209 21.38 3.77 -3.53
C ALA A 209 22.06 2.51 -4.11
N PRO A 210 23.01 1.86 -3.39
CA PRO A 210 23.63 0.63 -3.85
C PRO A 210 22.63 -0.48 -4.23
N GLN A 211 21.48 -0.51 -3.55
CA GLN A 211 20.40 -1.47 -3.76
C GLN A 211 19.71 -1.29 -5.13
N ALA A 212 19.81 -0.11 -5.76
CA ALA A 212 19.15 0.20 -7.02
C ALA A 212 19.64 -0.71 -8.17
N ALA A 213 20.94 -0.96 -8.27
CA ALA A 213 21.50 -1.85 -9.29
C ALA A 213 20.98 -3.29 -9.13
N GLY A 214 20.84 -3.76 -7.89
CA GLY A 214 20.24 -5.08 -7.59
C GLY A 214 18.76 -5.15 -7.96
N LEU A 215 18.00 -4.09 -7.66
CA LEU A 215 16.58 -4.00 -8.03
C LEU A 215 16.40 -3.98 -9.55
N LEU A 216 17.24 -3.26 -10.29
CA LEU A 216 17.26 -3.28 -11.76
C LEU A 216 17.52 -4.71 -12.27
N ALA A 217 18.57 -5.38 -11.78
CA ALA A 217 18.95 -6.72 -12.22
C ALA A 217 17.81 -7.73 -12.02
N LEU A 218 17.18 -7.73 -10.83
CA LEU A 218 16.04 -8.60 -10.52
C LEU A 218 14.82 -8.26 -11.38
N SER A 219 14.50 -6.97 -11.56
CA SER A 219 13.36 -6.52 -12.37
C SER A 219 13.52 -6.92 -13.84
N VAL A 220 14.73 -6.79 -14.41
CA VAL A 220 15.02 -7.25 -15.77
C VAL A 220 14.90 -8.76 -15.86
N GLY A 221 15.45 -9.51 -14.90
CA GLY A 221 15.35 -10.96 -14.83
C GLY A 221 13.89 -11.45 -14.84
N LEU A 222 13.06 -10.90 -13.95
CA LEU A 222 11.62 -11.20 -13.89
C LEU A 222 10.92 -10.91 -15.22
N SER A 223 11.22 -9.77 -15.87
CA SER A 223 10.63 -9.42 -17.17
C SER A 223 11.02 -10.34 -18.32
N ARG A 224 12.13 -11.09 -18.18
CA ARG A 224 12.58 -12.11 -19.13
C ARG A 224 12.01 -13.49 -18.81
N GLN A 225 11.75 -13.76 -17.53
CA GLN A 225 11.21 -15.02 -17.04
C GLN A 225 9.71 -15.16 -17.32
N TYR A 226 8.94 -14.08 -17.14
CA TYR A 226 7.50 -14.09 -17.30
C TYR A 226 7.08 -13.47 -18.64
N ARG A 227 6.18 -14.15 -19.36
CA ARG A 227 5.57 -13.62 -20.59
C ARG A 227 4.28 -12.87 -20.30
N ASP A 228 3.57 -13.28 -19.26
CA ASP A 228 2.36 -12.66 -18.76
C ASP A 228 2.71 -11.57 -17.73
N ASP A 229 2.21 -10.36 -17.94
CA ASP A 229 2.55 -9.20 -17.10
C ASP A 229 1.91 -9.29 -15.70
N LEU A 230 0.75 -9.95 -15.56
CA LEU A 230 0.10 -10.14 -14.27
C LEU A 230 0.84 -11.22 -13.46
N GLU A 231 1.26 -12.32 -14.10
CA GLU A 231 2.12 -13.31 -13.44
C GLU A 231 3.44 -12.68 -12.97
N GLN A 232 4.04 -11.83 -13.79
CA GLN A 232 5.25 -11.09 -13.42
C GLN A 232 4.99 -10.17 -12.20
N LEU A 233 3.87 -9.45 -12.19
CA LEU A 233 3.48 -8.60 -11.06
C LEU A 233 3.36 -9.42 -9.78
N GLU A 234 2.59 -10.51 -9.78
CA GLU A 234 2.42 -11.35 -8.58
C GLU A 234 3.75 -11.96 -8.11
N ALA A 235 4.61 -12.41 -9.04
CA ALA A 235 5.93 -12.94 -8.70
C ALA A 235 6.88 -11.88 -8.11
N ALA A 236 6.71 -10.62 -8.48
CA ALA A 236 7.53 -9.52 -7.99
C ALA A 236 7.03 -8.93 -6.66
N MET A 237 5.76 -9.12 -6.26
CA MET A 237 5.20 -8.57 -5.02
C MET A 237 6.07 -8.91 -3.78
N PRO A 238 6.50 -10.18 -3.55
CA PRO A 238 7.34 -10.52 -2.40
C PRO A 238 8.71 -9.83 -2.39
N LEU A 239 9.25 -9.47 -3.56
CA LEU A 239 10.51 -8.72 -3.64
C LEU A 239 10.36 -7.33 -3.01
N TYR A 240 9.28 -6.62 -3.35
CA TYR A 240 8.99 -5.32 -2.76
C TYR A 240 8.55 -5.41 -1.30
N ASP A 241 7.86 -6.50 -0.91
CA ASP A 241 7.59 -6.78 0.52
C ASP A 241 8.89 -6.91 1.32
N ALA A 242 9.87 -7.65 0.79
CA ALA A 242 11.19 -7.80 1.40
C ALA A 242 11.98 -6.48 1.41
N LEU A 243 11.96 -5.73 0.30
CA LEU A 243 12.67 -4.45 0.21
C LEU A 243 12.07 -3.40 1.14
N TYR A 244 10.74 -3.38 1.33
CA TYR A 244 10.11 -2.53 2.34
C TYR A 244 10.47 -2.93 3.76
N ARG A 245 10.51 -4.25 4.07
CA ARG A 245 10.96 -4.74 5.38
C ARG A 245 12.41 -4.38 5.66
N TRP A 246 13.29 -4.51 4.66
CA TRP A 246 14.66 -3.99 4.75
C TRP A 246 14.64 -2.48 5.01
N ALA A 247 13.92 -1.70 4.21
CA ALA A 247 13.90 -0.24 4.34
C ALA A 247 13.35 0.22 5.70
N ARG A 248 12.45 -0.53 6.32
CA ARG A 248 11.84 -0.20 7.62
C ARG A 248 12.64 -0.69 8.82
N ASP A 249 13.08 -1.94 8.79
CA ASP A 249 13.57 -2.67 9.96
C ASP A 249 15.05 -3.08 9.85
N GLY A 250 15.61 -3.20 8.65
CA GLY A 250 16.91 -3.83 8.40
C GLY A 250 17.91 -2.98 7.61
N PHE A 251 17.67 -1.68 7.45
CA PHE A 251 18.49 -0.85 6.56
C PHE A 251 19.93 -0.63 7.07
N ASP A 252 20.14 -0.79 8.38
CA ASP A 252 21.45 -0.73 9.04
C ASP A 252 22.11 -2.12 9.19
N GLU A 253 21.44 -3.19 8.75
CA GLU A 253 21.97 -4.55 8.87
C GLU A 253 23.06 -4.81 7.81
N GLY A 254 24.27 -5.15 8.26
CA GLY A 254 25.38 -5.58 7.41
C GLY A 254 25.63 -7.09 7.51
N HIS A 255 26.41 -7.63 6.58
CA HIS A 255 26.81 -9.04 6.59
C HIS A 255 28.34 -9.17 6.48
N ASP A 256 29.03 -8.79 7.56
CA ASP A 256 30.48 -8.90 7.67
C ASP A 256 30.91 -10.23 8.29
N TRP A 257 31.95 -10.84 7.73
CA TRP A 257 32.61 -12.01 8.29
C TRP A 257 34.11 -11.77 8.55
N PRO A 258 34.64 -12.06 9.75
CA PRO A 258 33.91 -12.45 10.96
C PRO A 258 33.12 -11.26 11.53
N ALA A 259 31.94 -11.53 12.08
CA ALA A 259 31.05 -10.49 12.62
C ALA A 259 31.78 -9.64 13.68
N GLY A 260 31.74 -8.31 13.54
CA GLY A 260 32.18 -7.37 14.59
C GLY A 260 33.52 -6.63 14.39
N ARG A 261 34.06 -6.52 13.18
CA ARG A 261 35.11 -5.51 12.92
C ARG A 261 34.47 -4.15 12.64
N ALA A 262 34.09 -3.44 13.71
CA ALA A 262 33.92 -2.00 13.61
C ALA A 262 35.28 -1.38 13.22
N GLN A 263 35.30 -0.59 12.14
CA GLN A 263 36.36 0.38 11.88
C GLN A 263 36.06 1.67 12.65
#